data_AF-A0ABD6YTT9-F1
#
_entry.id   AF-A0ABD6YTT9-F1
#
_cell.length_a   1.000
_cell.length_b   1.000
_cell.length_c   1.000
_cell.angle_alpha   90.00
_cell.angle_beta   90.00
_cell.angle_gamma   90.00
#
_symmetry.space_group_name_H-M   'P 1'
#
loop_
_entity.id
_entity.type
_entity.pdbx_description
1 polymer ?
#
loop_
_entity_poly.entity_id
_entity_poly.type
_entity_poly.pdbx_seq_one_letter_code
_entity_poly.pdbx_strand_id
1 'polypeptide(L)'
;MGVADLLSKKKKALAEKNLKEGQEFQTAFGAKEGVVTLESGLQYEILEASEGKKPGVKDSVICHYHGTTITGQVFDSSVERKKPATFPLNRVIEGWTEALQLMSTGSKWKLVIPPHLAYGNEQISKEIGPNSTLIFEVELLGIK
;
A
#
# COMPACT_ATOMS: atom_id res chain seq x y z
N MET A 1 -13.27 -26.62 23.60
CA MET A 1 -13.06 -25.58 22.57
C MET A 1 -11.86 -26.04 21.75
N GLY A 2 -12.03 -26.33 20.47
CA GLY A 2 -10.96 -26.91 19.65
C GLY A 2 -9.87 -25.88 19.36
N VAL A 3 -8.66 -26.35 19.05
CA VAL A 3 -7.56 -25.47 18.60
C VAL A 3 -7.99 -24.67 17.36
N ALA A 4 -8.79 -25.28 16.47
CA ALA A 4 -9.37 -24.61 15.30
C ALA A 4 -10.31 -23.44 15.66
N ASP A 5 -11.18 -23.59 16.67
CA ASP A 5 -12.08 -22.53 17.11
C ASP A 5 -11.31 -21.33 17.70
N LEU A 6 -10.27 -21.62 18.47
CA LEU A 6 -9.43 -20.59 19.08
C LEU A 6 -8.64 -19.80 18.03
N LEU A 7 -8.11 -20.49 17.01
CA LEU A 7 -7.41 -19.85 15.90
C LEU A 7 -8.36 -18.98 15.07
N SER A 8 -9.56 -19.47 14.78
CA SER A 8 -10.60 -18.70 14.08
C SER A 8 -11.00 -17.43 14.84
N LYS A 9 -11.27 -17.55 16.16
CA LYS A 9 -11.59 -16.40 17.02
C LYS A 9 -10.45 -15.38 17.06
N LYS A 10 -9.20 -15.84 17.19
CA LYS A 10 -8.03 -14.95 17.17
C LYS A 10 -7.88 -14.23 15.83
N LYS A 11 -8.05 -14.93 14.71
CA LYS A 11 -7.99 -14.31 13.37
C LYS A 11 -9.09 -13.26 13.21
N LYS A 12 -10.32 -13.55 13.63
CA LYS A 12 -11.44 -12.61 13.54
C LYS A 12 -11.22 -11.36 14.39
N ALA A 13 -10.79 -11.54 15.64
CA ALA A 13 -10.48 -10.43 16.54
C ALA A 13 -9.34 -9.55 15.98
N LEU A 14 -8.31 -10.17 15.38
CA LEU A 14 -7.22 -9.44 14.73
C LEU A 14 -7.71 -8.68 13.49
N ALA A 15 -8.56 -9.30 12.67
CA ALA A 15 -9.14 -8.68 11.47
C ALA A 15 -10.02 -7.46 11.82
N GLU A 16 -10.83 -7.55 12.88
CA GLU A 16 -11.66 -6.45 13.37
C GLU A 16 -10.79 -5.32 13.93
N LYS A 17 -9.76 -5.66 14.71
CA LYS A 17 -8.79 -4.70 15.25
C LYS A 17 -8.08 -3.94 14.13
N ASN A 18 -7.49 -4.66 13.18
CA ASN A 18 -6.74 -4.07 12.06
C ASN A 18 -7.64 -3.19 11.18
N LEU A 19 -8.87 -3.62 10.92
CA LEU A 19 -9.83 -2.83 10.15
C LEU A 19 -10.13 -1.50 10.85
N LYS A 20 -10.39 -1.54 12.17
CA LYS A 20 -10.69 -0.34 12.96
C LYS A 20 -9.50 0.61 13.01
N GLU A 21 -8.32 0.12 13.38
CA GLU A 21 -7.09 0.94 13.43
C GLU A 21 -6.74 1.50 12.04
N GLY A 22 -6.96 0.70 10.98
CA GLY A 22 -6.76 1.11 9.60
C GLY A 22 -7.70 2.23 9.15
N GLN A 23 -8.98 2.18 9.54
CA GLN A 23 -9.97 3.22 9.25
C GLN A 23 -9.67 4.52 10.00
N GLU A 24 -9.28 4.42 11.28
CA GLU A 24 -8.85 5.56 12.08
C GLU A 24 -7.62 6.23 11.44
N PHE A 25 -6.65 5.43 11.01
CA PHE A 25 -5.47 5.94 10.31
C PHE A 25 -5.82 6.62 8.98
N GLN A 26 -6.68 6.03 8.15
CA GLN A 26 -7.12 6.64 6.89
C GLN A 26 -7.88 7.95 7.11
N THR A 27 -8.70 8.02 8.15
CA THR A 27 -9.41 9.25 8.51
C THR A 27 -8.42 10.35 8.90
N ALA A 28 -7.45 10.01 9.75
CA ALA A 28 -6.42 10.94 10.19
C ALA A 28 -5.46 11.35 9.06
N PHE A 29 -5.12 10.43 8.15
CA PHE A 29 -4.25 10.70 7.01
C PHE A 29 -4.97 11.55 5.96
N GLY A 30 -6.21 11.19 5.60
CA GLY A 30 -7.05 11.95 4.66
C GLY A 30 -7.38 13.37 5.12
N ALA A 31 -7.31 13.66 6.42
CA ALA A 31 -7.51 15.00 6.96
C ALA A 31 -6.26 15.90 6.86
N LYS A 32 -5.11 15.37 6.46
CA LYS A 32 -3.87 16.16 6.30
C LYS A 32 -3.92 16.98 5.01
N GLU A 33 -3.35 18.17 5.06
CA GLU A 33 -3.18 19.02 3.87
C GLU A 33 -2.26 18.33 2.85
N GLY A 34 -2.66 18.34 1.58
CA GLY A 34 -1.91 17.69 0.50
C GLY A 34 -2.23 16.21 0.28
N VAL A 35 -3.07 15.60 1.12
CA VAL A 35 -3.58 14.24 0.90
C VAL A 35 -4.81 14.27 0.00
N VAL A 36 -4.79 13.42 -1.03
CA VAL A 36 -5.91 13.20 -1.94
C VAL A 36 -6.51 11.83 -1.64
N THR A 37 -7.83 11.79 -1.44
CA THR A 37 -8.59 10.55 -1.28
C THR A 37 -9.34 10.28 -2.58
N LEU A 38 -9.13 9.10 -3.18
CA LEU A 38 -9.84 8.64 -4.37
C LEU A 38 -11.15 7.94 -4.00
N GLU A 39 -12.05 7.80 -4.99
CA GLU A 39 -13.33 7.10 -4.80
C GLU A 39 -13.15 5.63 -4.41
N SER A 40 -12.04 5.00 -4.81
CA SER A 40 -11.69 3.64 -4.42
C SER A 40 -11.33 3.51 -2.93
N GLY A 41 -11.13 4.63 -2.23
CA GLY A 41 -10.62 4.68 -0.86
C GLY A 41 -9.10 4.70 -0.76
N LEU A 42 -8.38 4.63 -1.89
CA LEU A 42 -6.94 4.88 -1.93
C LEU A 42 -6.67 6.33 -1.54
N GLN A 43 -5.72 6.54 -0.64
CA GLN A 43 -5.24 7.87 -0.30
C GLN A 43 -3.77 8.01 -0.69
N TYR A 44 -3.40 9.18 -1.17
CA TYR A 44 -1.99 9.47 -1.47
C TYR A 44 -1.62 10.90 -1.14
N GLU A 45 -0.33 11.10 -0.86
CA GLU A 45 0.32 12.38 -0.65
C GLU A 45 1.50 12.46 -1.62
N ILE A 46 1.62 13.59 -2.31
CA ILE A 46 2.73 13.82 -3.24
C ILE A 46 3.89 14.40 -2.42
N LEU A 47 4.94 13.59 -2.21
CA LEU A 47 6.15 14.03 -1.51
C LEU A 47 7.09 14.80 -2.45
N GLU A 48 7.21 14.32 -3.69
CA GLU A 48 7.97 14.97 -4.75
C GLU A 48 7.20 14.83 -6.07
N ALA A 49 6.91 15.95 -6.72
CA ALA A 49 6.20 15.99 -7.98
C ALA A 49 7.18 16.03 -9.16
N SER A 50 6.87 15.30 -10.23
CA SER A 50 7.60 15.34 -11.49
C SER A 50 6.65 15.45 -12.68
N GLU A 51 7.15 15.95 -13.80
CA GLU A 51 6.41 16.07 -15.07
C GLU A 51 6.70 14.91 -16.04
N GLY A 52 7.26 13.80 -15.53
CA GLY A 52 7.54 12.61 -16.33
C GLY A 52 6.30 11.92 -16.89
N LYS A 53 6.53 10.91 -17.74
CA LYS A 53 5.45 10.09 -18.31
C LYS A 53 4.76 9.27 -17.23
N LYS A 54 3.46 9.02 -17.43
CA LYS A 54 2.67 8.11 -16.60
C LYS A 54 2.61 6.72 -17.25
N PRO A 55 2.74 5.63 -16.47
CA PRO A 55 2.65 4.28 -17.00
C PRO A 55 1.21 3.91 -17.32
N GLY A 56 1.01 3.11 -18.37
CA GLY A 56 -0.25 2.45 -18.67
C GLY A 56 -0.38 1.10 -17.94
N VAL A 57 -1.60 0.55 -17.88
CA VAL A 57 -1.93 -0.71 -17.18
C VAL A 57 -1.04 -1.91 -17.56
N LYS A 58 -0.52 -1.94 -18.79
CA LYS A 58 0.30 -3.05 -19.31
C LYS A 58 1.81 -2.84 -19.14
N ASP A 59 2.22 -1.66 -18.72
CA ASP A 59 3.63 -1.31 -18.61
C ASP A 59 4.25 -1.92 -17.36
N SER A 60 5.58 -2.02 -17.36
CA SER A 60 6.33 -2.37 -16.16
C SER A 60 6.99 -1.13 -15.58
N VAL A 61 6.80 -0.88 -14.29
CA VAL A 61 7.43 0.23 -13.59
C VAL A 61 8.73 -0.20 -12.92
N ILE A 62 9.69 0.70 -12.87
CA ILE A 62 10.90 0.58 -12.05
C ILE A 62 10.74 1.58 -10.91
N CYS A 63 10.76 1.13 -9.67
CA CYS A 63 10.57 2.01 -8.54
C CYS A 63 11.44 1.63 -7.34
N HIS A 64 11.77 2.64 -6.54
CA HIS A 64 12.07 2.43 -5.13
C HIS A 64 10.78 2.47 -4.33
N TYR A 65 10.71 1.66 -3.29
CA TYR A 65 9.56 1.60 -2.40
C TYR A 65 9.94 1.17 -1.00
N HIS A 66 9.16 1.64 -0.05
CA HIS A 66 9.24 1.30 1.36
C HIS A 66 7.83 1.03 1.88
N GLY A 67 7.52 -0.25 2.11
CA GLY A 67 6.23 -0.75 2.59
C GLY A 67 6.25 -0.95 4.10
N THR A 68 5.35 -0.24 4.79
CA THR A 68 5.18 -0.29 6.24
C THR A 68 3.72 -0.51 6.61
N THR A 69 3.49 -1.15 7.75
CA THR A 69 2.17 -1.22 8.37
C THR A 69 1.82 0.12 9.02
N ILE A 70 0.56 0.32 9.42
CA ILE A 70 0.11 1.53 10.15
C ILE A 70 0.87 1.80 11.45
N THR A 71 1.53 0.79 12.02
CA THR A 71 2.36 0.92 13.22
C THR A 71 3.81 1.29 12.90
N GLY A 72 4.16 1.46 11.63
CA GLY A 72 5.52 1.77 11.16
C GLY A 72 6.42 0.54 10.97
N GLN A 73 5.90 -0.68 11.15
CA GLN A 73 6.70 -1.89 10.94
C GLN A 73 6.92 -2.11 9.44
N VAL A 74 8.19 -2.14 9.02
CA VAL A 74 8.61 -2.46 7.65
C VAL A 74 8.34 -3.93 7.36
N PHE A 75 7.61 -4.21 6.28
CA PHE A 75 7.42 -5.58 5.79
C PHE A 75 8.16 -5.83 4.47
N ASP A 76 8.41 -4.79 3.67
CA ASP A 76 9.15 -4.91 2.42
C ASP A 76 9.76 -3.56 2.01
N SER A 77 11.03 -3.54 1.62
CA SER A 77 11.75 -2.32 1.26
C SER A 77 12.80 -2.59 0.19
N SER A 78 12.65 -1.99 -0.99
CA SER A 78 13.70 -2.03 -2.02
C SER A 78 14.86 -1.07 -1.71
N VAL A 79 14.60 -0.02 -0.92
CA VAL A 79 15.61 0.95 -0.47
C VAL A 79 16.60 0.28 0.48
N GLU A 80 16.13 -0.54 1.40
CA GLU A 80 17.00 -1.32 2.31
C GLU A 80 17.85 -2.34 1.54
N ARG A 81 17.29 -2.89 0.45
CA ARG A 81 18.02 -3.76 -0.47
C ARG A 81 18.97 -3.01 -1.41
N LYS A 82 18.97 -1.68 -1.39
CA LYS A 82 19.78 -0.79 -2.26
C LYS A 82 19.65 -1.12 -3.76
N LYS A 83 18.51 -1.66 -4.17
CA LYS A 83 18.26 -2.09 -5.54
C LYS A 83 16.81 -1.81 -5.93
N PRO A 84 16.55 -1.04 -7.00
CA PRO A 84 15.21 -0.84 -7.51
C PRO A 84 14.51 -2.16 -7.83
N ALA A 85 13.20 -2.19 -7.64
CA ALA A 85 12.38 -3.31 -8.08
C ALA A 85 11.66 -2.96 -9.37
N THR A 86 11.39 -3.98 -10.19
CA THR A 86 10.57 -3.85 -11.39
C THR A 86 9.30 -4.64 -11.20
N PHE A 87 8.16 -3.97 -11.39
CA PHE A 87 6.85 -4.58 -11.24
C PHE A 87 6.01 -4.36 -12.49
N PRO A 88 5.40 -5.43 -13.06
CA PRO A 88 4.37 -5.27 -14.06
C PRO A 88 3.07 -4.80 -13.37
N LEU A 89 2.49 -3.69 -13.83
CA LEU A 89 1.33 -3.07 -13.16
C LEU A 89 0.10 -3.97 -13.10
N ASN A 90 0.00 -4.97 -13.98
CA ASN A 90 -1.09 -5.93 -13.97
C ASN A 90 -0.89 -7.13 -13.02
N ARG A 91 0.16 -7.15 -12.19
CA ARG A 91 0.41 -8.22 -11.19
C ARG A 91 0.71 -7.70 -9.79
N VAL A 92 0.44 -6.43 -9.54
CA VAL A 92 0.54 -5.83 -8.20
C VAL A 92 -0.86 -5.67 -7.61
N ILE A 93 -0.93 -5.31 -6.32
CA ILE A 93 -2.19 -5.01 -5.65
C ILE A 93 -2.94 -3.88 -6.37
N GLU A 94 -4.27 -3.87 -6.28
CA GLU A 94 -5.12 -2.92 -7.00
C GLU A 94 -4.77 -1.47 -6.66
N GLY A 95 -4.45 -1.18 -5.40
CA GLY A 95 -4.03 0.17 -4.97
C GLY A 95 -2.74 0.64 -5.62
N TRP A 96 -1.78 -0.26 -5.90
CA TRP A 96 -0.57 0.09 -6.67
C TRP A 96 -0.92 0.33 -8.13
N THR A 97 -1.77 -0.52 -8.71
CA THR A 97 -2.21 -0.40 -10.10
C THR A 97 -2.86 0.96 -10.34
N GLU A 98 -3.75 1.40 -9.45
CA GLU A 98 -4.41 2.70 -9.53
C GLU A 98 -3.44 3.86 -9.28
N ALA A 99 -2.68 3.83 -8.17
CA ALA A 99 -1.77 4.92 -7.80
C ALA A 99 -0.70 5.18 -8.87
N LEU A 100 -0.03 4.13 -9.35
CA LEU A 100 1.12 4.28 -10.24
C LEU A 100 0.73 4.81 -11.62
N GLN A 101 -0.48 4.53 -12.10
CA GLN A 101 -1.00 5.12 -13.35
C GLN A 101 -1.24 6.64 -13.23
N LEU A 102 -1.42 7.15 -12.01
CA LEU A 102 -1.55 8.58 -11.75
C LEU A 102 -0.20 9.26 -11.53
N MET A 103 0.81 8.50 -11.08
CA MET A 103 2.17 8.94 -10.81
C MET A 103 2.96 9.22 -12.10
N SER A 104 3.55 10.40 -12.16
CA SER A 104 4.53 10.75 -13.19
C SER A 104 5.89 10.15 -12.85
N THR A 105 6.63 9.68 -13.85
CA THR A 105 8.01 9.18 -13.67
C THR A 105 8.89 10.27 -13.04
N GLY A 106 9.69 9.91 -12.04
CA GLY A 106 10.48 10.81 -11.20
C GLY A 106 9.75 11.29 -9.94
N SER A 107 8.45 11.03 -9.79
CA SER A 107 7.70 11.45 -8.61
C SER A 107 7.92 10.50 -7.44
N LYS A 108 7.83 11.04 -6.22
CA LYS A 108 7.79 10.27 -4.98
C LYS A 108 6.49 10.51 -4.25
N TRP A 109 5.70 9.47 -4.02
CA TRP A 109 4.40 9.55 -3.36
C TRP A 109 4.38 8.68 -2.10
N LYS A 110 3.55 9.07 -1.15
CA LYS A 110 3.17 8.24 -0.02
C LYS A 110 1.74 7.78 -0.22
N LEU A 111 1.53 6.48 -0.28
CA LEU A 111 0.26 5.82 -0.50
C LEU A 111 -0.23 5.20 0.80
N VAL A 112 -1.51 5.35 1.09
CA VAL A 112 -2.21 4.63 2.16
C VAL A 112 -3.30 3.80 1.48
N ILE A 113 -3.09 2.49 1.51
CA ILE A 113 -3.86 1.53 0.75
C ILE A 113 -4.77 0.77 1.72
N PRO A 114 -6.10 0.93 1.60
CA PRO A 114 -7.05 0.18 2.42
C PRO A 114 -6.98 -1.31 2.09
N PRO A 115 -7.40 -2.19 3.01
CA PRO A 115 -7.22 -3.62 2.85
C PRO A 115 -7.89 -4.20 1.60
N HIS A 116 -9.04 -3.67 1.17
CA HIS A 116 -9.73 -4.15 -0.03
C HIS A 116 -8.97 -3.86 -1.34
N LEU A 117 -8.07 -2.88 -1.35
CA LEU A 117 -7.16 -2.59 -2.48
C LEU A 117 -5.77 -3.22 -2.30
N ALA A 118 -5.58 -3.99 -1.22
CA ALA A 118 -4.32 -4.67 -0.86
C ALA A 118 -4.51 -6.19 -0.81
N TYR A 119 -4.53 -6.80 0.39
CA TYR A 119 -4.60 -8.25 0.60
C TYR A 119 -5.87 -8.72 1.32
N GLY A 120 -6.85 -7.82 1.54
CA GLY A 120 -8.14 -8.15 2.14
C GLY A 120 -8.03 -8.82 3.50
N ASN A 121 -8.82 -9.87 3.72
CA ASN A 121 -8.92 -10.62 4.98
C ASN A 121 -7.93 -11.81 5.05
N GLU A 122 -6.91 -11.80 4.20
CA GLU A 122 -5.88 -12.83 4.18
C GLU A 122 -4.74 -12.51 5.15
N GLN A 123 -4.13 -13.56 5.70
CA GLN A 123 -2.89 -13.42 6.46
C GLN A 123 -1.74 -13.70 5.49
N ILE A 124 -0.95 -12.67 5.17
CA ILE A 124 0.14 -12.78 4.19
C ILE A 124 1.47 -13.07 4.86
N SER A 125 1.77 -12.38 5.95
CA SER A 125 3.01 -12.57 6.72
C SER A 125 2.74 -12.40 8.21
N LYS A 126 3.77 -12.44 9.06
CA LYS A 126 3.62 -12.13 10.48
C LYS A 126 3.21 -10.67 10.71
N GLU A 127 3.64 -9.79 9.82
CA GLU A 127 3.42 -8.34 9.84
C GLU A 127 2.11 -7.95 9.15
N ILE A 128 1.79 -8.59 8.02
CA ILE A 128 0.57 -8.31 7.25
C ILE A 128 -0.50 -9.31 7.64
N GLY A 129 -1.34 -8.87 8.57
CA GLY A 129 -2.52 -9.60 9.01
C GLY A 129 -3.75 -9.35 8.13
N PRO A 130 -4.88 -10.00 8.48
CA PRO A 130 -6.15 -9.75 7.84
C PRO A 130 -6.57 -8.29 8.04
N ASN A 131 -7.17 -7.71 7.01
CA ASN A 131 -7.67 -6.34 6.95
C ASN A 131 -6.62 -5.27 7.30
N SER A 132 -5.34 -5.55 7.07
CA SER A 132 -4.28 -4.56 7.28
C SER A 132 -4.29 -3.47 6.21
N THR A 133 -4.44 -2.22 6.63
CA THR A 133 -4.08 -1.04 5.81
C THR A 133 -2.57 -0.99 5.65
N LEU A 134 -2.10 -0.75 4.43
CA LEU A 134 -0.68 -0.69 4.11
C LEU A 134 -0.27 0.73 3.74
N ILE A 135 0.94 1.12 4.14
CA ILE A 135 1.54 2.40 3.79
C ILE A 135 2.74 2.13 2.89
N PHE A 136 2.80 2.80 1.76
CA PHE A 136 3.93 2.70 0.85
C PHE A 136 4.48 4.07 0.51
N GLU A 137 5.76 4.29 0.73
CA GLU A 137 6.47 5.39 0.08
C GLU A 137 7.08 4.85 -1.21
N VAL A 138 6.67 5.38 -2.35
CA VAL A 138 7.06 4.89 -3.68
C VAL A 138 7.69 6.03 -4.47
N GLU A 139 8.86 5.77 -5.04
CA GLU A 139 9.56 6.66 -5.95
C GLU A 139 9.62 5.98 -7.32
N LEU A 140 8.91 6.53 -8.29
CA LEU A 140 8.84 5.96 -9.63
C LEU A 140 10.06 6.40 -10.43
N LEU A 141 10.98 5.48 -10.74
CA LEU A 141 12.23 5.78 -11.42
C LEU A 141 12.11 5.68 -12.95
N GLY A 142 11.22 4.83 -13.45
CA GLY A 142 11.10 4.58 -14.89
C GLY A 142 9.95 3.67 -15.26
N ILE A 143 9.71 3.57 -16.57
CA ILE A 143 8.68 2.73 -17.20
C ILE A 143 9.36 1.91 -18.30
N LYS A 144 8.97 0.65 -18.46
CA LYS A 144 9.41 -0.29 -19.47
C LYS A 144 8.24 -0.82 -20.28
#